data_AF-A0A2E0K0P7-F1
#
_entry.id   AF-A0A2E0K0P7-F1
#
_cell.length_a   1.000
_cell.length_b   1.000
_cell.length_c   1.000
_cell.angle_alpha   90.00
_cell.angle_beta   90.00
_cell.angle_gamma   90.00
#
_symmetry.space_group_name_H-M   'P 1'
#
loop_
_entity.id
_entity.type
_entity.pdbx_description
1 polymer ?
#
loop_
_entity_poly.entity_id
_entity_poly.type
_entity_poly.pdbx_seq_one_letter_code
_entity_poly.pdbx_strand_id
1 'polypeptide(L)'
;MDSTGSGLELRENPRTPSPGADVGGEIDEALSMFWYRNLLRSGTDHPEIDPDWGIHVNADALVEWAAGIATAMERDGVANAPTVSLDLAFIFGFDHCFFHHCVDSQVSMHMMRLHASGQPLPDLRANHYGRCEKLHDVRNQPQWWFAIEEALANAHVARDPTRLGGLREAFLRYGILPQPLDGARGPWALWEQLAMDPDAFKAVSHMLWLQHLTGEIDPLGILPEIEMDIEEGGIDAAFNRVIDLINEACKPQPDGEDGGNTYDWISDQSQIPCLHAFGGFSEGLFRRLDVPIWFHGGNGPDLIRRFDPQRGEWPYGTIERLYSHFRSSEVNEEWDDPFSADDDDFELSP
;
A
#
# COMPACT_ATOMS: atom_id res chain seq x y z
N MET A 1 -27.34 -39.31 5.22
CA MET A 1 -25.97 -39.79 5.38
C MET A 1 -25.21 -39.39 4.14
N ASP A 2 -24.71 -38.14 4.17
CA ASP A 2 -23.35 -37.65 3.87
C ASP A 2 -22.50 -38.44 2.86
N SER A 3 -21.65 -37.84 2.01
CA SER A 3 -21.00 -36.52 2.00
C SER A 3 -20.61 -36.16 0.54
N THR A 4 -20.95 -34.98 0.02
CA THR A 4 -20.03 -33.84 -0.21
C THR A 4 -18.60 -34.15 -0.66
N GLY A 5 -18.22 -33.54 -1.79
CA GLY A 5 -16.87 -33.52 -2.35
C GLY A 5 -16.81 -32.45 -3.44
N SER A 6 -16.92 -31.19 -3.02
CA SER A 6 -16.68 -29.99 -3.81
C SER A 6 -15.22 -29.98 -4.29
N GLY A 7 -15.02 -29.93 -5.61
CA GLY A 7 -13.76 -29.53 -6.22
C GLY A 7 -14.08 -28.52 -7.31
N LEU A 8 -14.16 -27.24 -6.94
CA LEU A 8 -14.01 -26.17 -7.92
C LEU A 8 -12.57 -26.27 -8.42
N GLU A 9 -12.37 -27.00 -9.52
CA GLU A 9 -11.11 -26.92 -10.27
C GLU A 9 -10.99 -25.47 -10.77
N LEU A 10 -10.19 -24.68 -10.05
CA LEU A 10 -9.62 -23.43 -10.54
C LEU A 10 -8.81 -23.79 -11.79
N ARG A 11 -9.46 -23.76 -12.96
CA ARG A 11 -8.76 -23.85 -14.24
C ARG A 11 -7.82 -22.65 -14.32
N GLU A 12 -6.53 -22.91 -14.17
CA GLU A 12 -5.47 -21.96 -14.48
C GLU A 12 -5.63 -21.53 -15.94
N ASN A 13 -6.19 -20.33 -16.14
CA ASN A 13 -6.05 -19.67 -17.43
C ASN A 13 -4.56 -19.36 -17.62
N PRO A 14 -3.96 -19.69 -18.78
CA PRO A 14 -2.59 -19.31 -19.04
C PRO A 14 -2.48 -17.78 -18.96
N ARG A 15 -1.86 -17.28 -17.87
CA ARG A 15 -1.60 -15.87 -17.59
C ARG A 15 -0.75 -15.31 -18.71
N THR A 16 -1.39 -14.71 -19.70
CA THR A 16 -0.70 -14.06 -20.81
C THR A 16 -0.85 -12.56 -20.58
N PRO A 17 0.21 -11.85 -20.17
CA PRO A 17 0.13 -10.41 -19.96
C PRO A 17 -0.29 -9.71 -21.26
N SER A 18 -1.04 -8.62 -21.12
CA SER A 18 -1.41 -7.77 -22.25
C SER A 18 -0.14 -7.21 -22.92
N PRO A 19 -0.06 -7.16 -24.27
CA PRO A 19 1.13 -6.61 -24.94
C PRO A 19 1.21 -5.09 -24.75
N GLY A 20 2.27 -4.57 -24.12
CA GLY A 20 2.51 -3.13 -24.03
C GLY A 20 3.43 -2.69 -22.90
N ALA A 21 4.02 -1.50 -23.05
CA ALA A 21 4.76 -0.76 -22.03
C ALA A 21 3.85 0.28 -21.37
N ASP A 22 2.66 -0.15 -20.91
CA ASP A 22 1.81 0.74 -20.12
C ASP A 22 2.54 1.04 -18.81
N VAL A 23 3.12 2.23 -18.74
CA VAL A 23 3.45 2.91 -17.49
C VAL A 23 2.14 3.42 -16.90
N GLY A 24 1.26 2.49 -16.52
CA GLY A 24 0.10 2.78 -15.67
C GLY A 24 0.49 2.93 -14.20
N GLY A 25 1.79 3.13 -13.92
CA GLY A 25 2.38 3.17 -12.59
C GLY A 25 2.51 4.56 -12.02
N GLU A 26 2.94 4.59 -10.76
CA GLU A 26 2.99 5.79 -9.92
C GLU A 26 3.86 6.92 -10.49
N ILE A 27 3.54 8.14 -10.07
CA ILE A 27 4.32 9.34 -10.45
C ILE A 27 5.70 9.37 -9.75
N ASP A 28 5.84 8.67 -8.63
CA ASP A 28 7.12 8.47 -7.98
C ASP A 28 8.01 7.53 -8.79
N GLU A 29 9.23 7.98 -9.13
CA GLU A 29 10.18 7.23 -9.95
C GLU A 29 10.45 5.82 -9.37
N ALA A 30 10.49 5.69 -8.04
CA ALA A 30 10.75 4.42 -7.35
C ALA A 30 9.60 3.42 -7.41
N LEU A 31 8.42 3.85 -7.87
CA LEU A 31 7.19 3.06 -7.93
C LEU A 31 6.57 3.04 -9.33
N SER A 32 7.06 3.87 -10.25
CA SER A 32 6.58 3.99 -11.63
C SER A 32 6.56 2.68 -12.43
N MET A 33 7.31 1.66 -11.99
CA MET A 33 7.31 0.33 -12.58
C MET A 33 6.25 -0.62 -12.01
N PHE A 34 5.52 -0.22 -10.98
CA PHE A 34 4.45 -1.00 -10.34
C PHE A 34 3.12 -0.30 -10.49
N TRP A 35 2.05 -1.08 -10.69
CA TRP A 35 0.68 -0.58 -10.56
C TRP A 35 -0.26 -1.68 -10.11
N TYR A 36 -1.36 -1.29 -9.47
CA TYR A 36 -2.41 -2.21 -9.08
C TYR A 36 -3.62 -2.08 -9.98
N ARG A 37 -4.15 -3.21 -10.46
CA ARG A 37 -5.41 -3.26 -11.20
C ARG A 37 -6.51 -3.81 -10.30
N ASN A 38 -7.54 -2.97 -10.11
CA ASN A 38 -8.68 -3.24 -9.23
C ASN A 38 -9.36 -4.60 -9.52
N LEU A 39 -9.80 -5.26 -8.45
CA LEU A 39 -10.45 -6.57 -8.48
C LEU A 39 -11.75 -6.55 -9.29
N LEU A 40 -12.58 -5.52 -9.09
CA LEU A 40 -13.85 -5.37 -9.80
C LEU A 40 -13.71 -4.38 -10.96
N ARG A 41 -14.30 -4.73 -12.11
CA ARG A 41 -14.42 -3.83 -13.26
C ARG A 41 -15.24 -2.60 -12.92
N SER A 42 -14.79 -1.44 -13.38
CA SER A 42 -15.53 -0.18 -13.31
C SER A 42 -16.68 -0.16 -14.32
N GLY A 43 -17.72 0.62 -14.03
CA GLY A 43 -18.82 0.88 -14.96
C GLY A 43 -19.72 -0.32 -15.31
N THR A 44 -19.72 -1.39 -14.51
CA THR A 44 -20.64 -2.53 -14.67
C THR A 44 -21.82 -2.43 -13.69
N ASP A 45 -23.02 -2.84 -14.13
CA ASP A 45 -24.22 -2.85 -13.27
C ASP A 45 -24.22 -3.98 -12.22
N HIS A 46 -23.30 -4.93 -12.38
CA HIS A 46 -23.12 -6.11 -11.53
C HIS A 46 -21.64 -6.30 -11.18
N PRO A 47 -21.31 -6.91 -10.03
CA PRO A 47 -19.93 -7.21 -9.68
C PRO A 47 -19.30 -8.17 -10.70
N GLU A 48 -18.32 -7.68 -11.45
CA GLU A 48 -17.53 -8.48 -12.39
C GLU A 48 -16.06 -8.42 -12.01
N ILE A 49 -15.43 -9.58 -11.84
CA ILE A 49 -13.98 -9.66 -11.57
C ILE A 49 -13.23 -9.30 -12.86
N ASP A 50 -12.28 -8.38 -12.76
CA ASP A 50 -11.37 -8.07 -13.86
C ASP A 50 -10.41 -9.25 -14.07
N PRO A 51 -10.32 -9.87 -15.26
CA PRO A 51 -9.40 -10.99 -15.48
C PRO A 51 -7.93 -10.64 -15.30
N ASP A 52 -7.58 -9.37 -15.41
CA ASP A 52 -6.22 -8.87 -15.26
C ASP A 52 -6.01 -8.24 -13.88
N TRP A 53 -6.88 -8.45 -12.89
CA TRP A 53 -6.70 -7.86 -11.56
C TRP A 53 -5.39 -8.31 -10.90
N GLY A 54 -4.86 -7.47 -10.00
CA GLY A 54 -3.66 -7.79 -9.21
C GLY A 54 -2.55 -6.76 -9.39
N ILE A 55 -1.34 -7.16 -9.03
CA ILE A 55 -0.14 -6.32 -9.09
C ILE A 55 0.50 -6.50 -10.47
N HIS A 56 0.81 -5.41 -11.13
CA HIS A 56 1.48 -5.40 -12.41
C HIS A 56 2.85 -4.77 -12.27
N VAL A 57 3.80 -5.32 -13.02
CA VAL A 57 5.21 -4.94 -12.97
C VAL A 57 5.72 -4.71 -14.38
N ASN A 58 6.17 -3.50 -14.68
CA ASN A 58 6.97 -3.22 -15.85
C ASN A 58 8.40 -3.73 -15.60
N ALA A 59 8.69 -4.94 -16.10
CA ALA A 59 9.94 -5.64 -15.83
C ALA A 59 11.16 -4.90 -16.39
N ASP A 60 11.01 -4.22 -17.53
CA ASP A 60 12.12 -3.50 -18.16
C ASP A 60 12.50 -2.26 -17.33
N ALA A 61 11.50 -1.49 -16.89
CA ALA A 61 11.72 -0.34 -16.02
C ALA A 61 12.28 -0.74 -14.65
N LEU A 62 11.77 -1.83 -14.06
CA LEU A 62 12.28 -2.35 -12.79
C LEU A 62 13.76 -2.76 -12.89
N VAL A 63 14.14 -3.45 -13.96
CA VAL A 63 15.54 -3.87 -14.19
C VAL A 63 16.45 -2.66 -14.41
N GLU A 64 16.00 -1.67 -15.18
CA GLU A 64 16.76 -0.44 -15.42
C GLU A 64 16.99 0.33 -14.11
N TRP A 65 15.94 0.52 -13.32
CA TRP A 65 16.03 1.22 -12.04
C TRP A 65 16.90 0.46 -11.03
N ALA A 66 16.72 -0.86 -10.94
CA ALA A 66 17.55 -1.72 -10.10
C ALA A 66 19.04 -1.66 -10.48
N ALA A 67 19.38 -1.43 -11.76
CA ALA A 67 20.78 -1.25 -12.19
C ALA A 67 21.36 0.09 -11.68
N GLY A 68 20.55 1.14 -11.61
CA GLY A 68 20.92 2.41 -10.98
C GLY A 68 21.25 2.22 -9.49
N ILE A 69 20.38 1.52 -8.76
CA ILE A 69 20.60 1.17 -7.35
C ILE A 69 21.83 0.28 -7.19
N ALA A 70 22.04 -0.69 -8.08
CA ALA A 70 23.21 -1.57 -8.06
C ALA A 70 24.51 -0.76 -8.11
N THR A 71 24.55 0.28 -8.96
CA THR A 71 25.73 1.16 -9.06
C THR A 71 26.01 1.88 -7.73
N ALA A 72 24.98 2.29 -6.99
CA ALA A 72 25.15 2.88 -5.66
C ALA A 72 25.62 1.83 -4.64
N MET A 73 25.01 0.65 -4.64
CA MET A 73 25.39 -0.49 -3.81
C MET A 73 26.85 -0.94 -4.03
N GLU A 74 27.33 -0.94 -5.27
CA GLU A 74 28.73 -1.26 -5.60
C GLU A 74 29.71 -0.26 -5.00
N ARG A 75 29.37 1.03 -5.02
CA ARG A 75 30.18 2.09 -4.37
C ARG A 75 30.24 1.90 -2.86
N ASP A 76 29.17 1.37 -2.29
CA ASP A 76 29.05 1.02 -0.89
C ASP A 76 29.69 -0.32 -0.54
N GLY A 77 30.26 -1.03 -1.53
CA GLY A 77 30.97 -2.30 -1.35
C GLY A 77 30.06 -3.52 -1.19
N VAL A 78 28.77 -3.42 -1.56
CA VAL A 78 27.82 -4.53 -1.50
C VAL A 78 28.18 -5.59 -2.54
N ALA A 79 28.41 -6.83 -2.08
CA ALA A 79 28.61 -7.97 -2.97
C ALA A 79 27.30 -8.35 -3.67
N ASN A 80 27.38 -8.79 -4.94
CA ASN A 80 26.22 -9.14 -5.76
C ASN A 80 25.18 -8.02 -5.89
N ALA A 81 25.63 -6.76 -5.90
CA ALA A 81 24.78 -5.57 -5.97
C ALA A 81 23.65 -5.65 -7.03
N PRO A 82 23.84 -6.14 -8.27
CA PRO A 82 22.74 -6.27 -9.24
C PRO A 82 21.59 -7.18 -8.79
N THR A 83 21.91 -8.24 -8.04
CA THR A 83 20.93 -9.20 -7.52
C THR A 83 20.20 -8.62 -6.32
N VAL A 84 20.96 -7.98 -5.41
CA VAL A 84 20.43 -7.40 -4.16
C VAL A 84 19.57 -6.18 -4.46
N SER A 85 19.97 -5.34 -5.41
CA SER A 85 19.21 -4.15 -5.80
C SER A 85 17.87 -4.52 -6.43
N LEU A 86 17.84 -5.55 -7.28
CA LEU A 86 16.61 -6.02 -7.91
C LEU A 86 15.65 -6.61 -6.87
N ASP A 87 16.16 -7.39 -5.92
CA ASP A 87 15.36 -7.94 -4.82
C ASP A 87 14.80 -6.82 -3.92
N LEU A 88 15.61 -5.81 -3.62
CA LEU A 88 15.24 -4.67 -2.78
C LEU A 88 14.18 -3.80 -3.46
N ALA A 89 14.37 -3.50 -4.75
CA ALA A 89 13.40 -2.77 -5.55
C ALA A 89 12.08 -3.54 -5.70
N PHE A 90 12.16 -4.85 -5.92
CA PHE A 90 10.97 -5.69 -6.11
C PHE A 90 10.11 -5.76 -4.87
N ILE A 91 10.71 -6.05 -3.70
CA ILE A 91 9.93 -6.19 -2.46
C ILE A 91 9.26 -4.88 -2.06
N PHE A 92 9.95 -3.74 -2.24
CA PHE A 92 9.39 -2.43 -1.97
C PHE A 92 8.13 -2.16 -2.80
N GLY A 93 8.23 -2.31 -4.12
CA GLY A 93 7.10 -2.07 -5.02
C GLY A 93 5.97 -3.10 -4.87
N PHE A 94 6.30 -4.36 -4.57
CA PHE A 94 5.31 -5.39 -4.27
C PHE A 94 4.48 -5.04 -3.03
N ASP A 95 5.12 -4.69 -1.92
CA ASP A 95 4.38 -4.39 -0.69
C ASP A 95 3.65 -3.05 -0.74
N HIS A 96 4.21 -2.07 -1.46
CA HIS A 96 3.50 -0.84 -1.77
C HIS A 96 2.21 -1.15 -2.57
N CYS A 97 2.28 -1.94 -3.64
CA CYS A 97 1.09 -2.33 -4.39
C CYS A 97 0.15 -3.27 -3.63
N PHE A 98 0.66 -4.04 -2.68
CA PHE A 98 -0.16 -4.85 -1.80
C PHE A 98 -1.04 -3.98 -0.88
N PHE A 99 -0.56 -2.81 -0.46
CA PHE A 99 -1.39 -1.84 0.25
C PHE A 99 -2.61 -1.43 -0.61
N HIS A 100 -2.40 -1.06 -1.88
CA HIS A 100 -3.50 -0.72 -2.80
C HIS A 100 -4.46 -1.89 -3.00
N HIS A 101 -3.96 -3.13 -3.07
CA HIS A 101 -4.82 -4.31 -3.09
C HIS A 101 -5.71 -4.40 -1.86
N CYS A 102 -5.17 -4.10 -0.67
CA CYS A 102 -5.95 -4.17 0.54
C CYS A 102 -7.04 -3.08 0.59
N VAL A 103 -6.73 -1.85 0.15
CA VAL A 103 -7.71 -0.78 -0.04
C VAL A 103 -8.78 -1.22 -1.03
N ASP A 104 -8.38 -1.71 -2.21
CA ASP A 104 -9.28 -2.18 -3.26
C ASP A 104 -10.20 -3.30 -2.81
N SER A 105 -9.68 -4.26 -2.04
CA SER A 105 -10.45 -5.38 -1.50
C SER A 105 -11.53 -4.90 -0.55
N GLN A 106 -11.21 -3.94 0.31
CA GLN A 106 -12.14 -3.35 1.27
C GLN A 106 -13.23 -2.53 0.56
N VAL A 107 -12.86 -1.72 -0.43
CA VAL A 107 -13.82 -1.00 -1.29
C VAL A 107 -14.71 -1.97 -2.06
N SER A 108 -14.13 -3.00 -2.70
CA SER A 108 -14.86 -4.07 -3.41
C SER A 108 -15.89 -4.73 -2.52
N MET A 109 -15.48 -5.13 -1.31
CA MET A 109 -16.38 -5.77 -0.34
C MET A 109 -17.52 -4.85 0.07
N HIS A 110 -17.26 -3.55 0.25
CA HIS A 110 -18.32 -2.59 0.54
C HIS A 110 -19.29 -2.41 -0.64
N MET A 111 -18.79 -2.23 -1.87
CA MET A 111 -19.63 -2.20 -3.08
C MET A 111 -20.52 -3.45 -3.18
N MET A 112 -19.96 -4.64 -2.93
CA MET A 112 -20.70 -5.90 -2.92
C MET A 112 -21.75 -5.96 -1.81
N ARG A 113 -21.46 -5.46 -0.60
CA ARG A 113 -22.43 -5.37 0.51
C ARG A 113 -23.62 -4.47 0.15
N LEU A 114 -23.36 -3.31 -0.43
CA LEU A 114 -24.41 -2.40 -0.89
C LEU A 114 -25.27 -3.06 -1.98
N HIS A 115 -24.65 -3.70 -2.96
CA HIS A 115 -25.37 -4.42 -4.01
C HIS A 115 -26.24 -5.56 -3.46
N ALA A 116 -25.70 -6.36 -2.52
CA ALA A 116 -26.44 -7.42 -1.86
C ALA A 116 -27.63 -6.90 -1.02
N SER A 117 -27.56 -5.65 -0.57
CA SER A 117 -28.63 -4.96 0.17
C SER A 117 -29.72 -4.38 -0.76
N GLY A 118 -29.61 -4.58 -2.08
CA GLY A 118 -30.56 -4.11 -3.08
C GLY A 118 -30.28 -2.69 -3.61
N GLN A 119 -29.15 -2.08 -3.25
CA GLN A 119 -28.71 -0.82 -3.86
C GLN A 119 -28.08 -1.09 -5.25
N PRO A 120 -28.12 -0.13 -6.19
CA PRO A 120 -27.27 -0.19 -7.38
C PRO A 120 -25.80 -0.34 -6.97
N LEU A 121 -24.99 -1.05 -7.76
CA LEU A 121 -23.55 -1.14 -7.50
C LEU A 121 -22.95 0.27 -7.69
N PRO A 122 -22.49 0.96 -6.62
CA PRO A 122 -21.89 2.27 -6.81
C PRO A 122 -20.47 2.09 -7.35
N ASP A 123 -20.10 2.86 -8.37
CA ASP A 123 -18.70 2.95 -8.78
C ASP A 123 -17.97 3.95 -7.87
N LEU A 124 -17.66 3.52 -6.63
CA LEU A 124 -16.91 4.30 -5.65
C LEU A 124 -15.49 4.67 -6.12
N ARG A 125 -15.05 4.11 -7.26
CA ARG A 125 -13.71 4.31 -7.80
C ARG A 125 -13.66 5.33 -8.93
N ALA A 126 -14.75 5.47 -9.70
CA ALA A 126 -14.78 6.25 -10.94
C ALA A 126 -14.27 7.68 -10.78
N ASN A 127 -14.52 8.32 -9.63
CA ASN A 127 -14.16 9.72 -9.39
C ASN A 127 -12.86 9.89 -8.58
N HIS A 128 -12.46 8.88 -7.79
CA HIS A 128 -11.28 8.97 -6.92
C HIS A 128 -9.99 9.03 -7.74
N TYR A 129 -9.80 8.06 -8.66
CA TYR A 129 -8.57 7.91 -9.43
C TYR A 129 -8.20 9.19 -10.21
N GLY A 130 -9.12 9.68 -11.05
CA GLY A 130 -8.85 10.87 -11.88
C GLY A 130 -8.77 12.19 -11.12
N ARG A 131 -9.10 12.22 -9.81
CA ARG A 131 -8.90 13.37 -8.94
C ARG A 131 -7.57 13.28 -8.19
N CYS A 132 -7.19 12.08 -7.73
CA CYS A 132 -5.87 11.84 -7.12
C CYS A 132 -4.72 12.05 -8.12
N GLU A 133 -4.85 11.59 -9.37
CA GLU A 133 -3.84 11.88 -10.41
C GLU A 133 -3.60 13.39 -10.59
N LYS A 134 -4.68 14.19 -10.61
CA LYS A 134 -4.58 15.65 -10.73
C LYS A 134 -3.88 16.30 -9.54
N LEU A 135 -3.99 15.74 -8.33
CA LEU A 135 -3.24 16.23 -7.18
C LEU A 135 -1.75 15.89 -7.30
N HIS A 136 -1.45 14.67 -7.74
CA HIS A 136 -0.07 14.21 -7.92
C HIS A 136 0.69 15.09 -8.93
N ASP A 137 -0.01 15.61 -9.94
CA ASP A 137 0.55 16.53 -10.95
C ASP A 137 0.85 17.94 -10.40
N VAL A 138 0.04 18.45 -9.46
CA VAL A 138 0.10 19.86 -9.03
C VAL A 138 1.19 20.11 -7.99
N ARG A 139 1.51 19.13 -7.13
CA ARG A 139 2.60 19.16 -6.11
C ARG A 139 2.73 20.44 -5.25
N ASN A 140 1.69 21.25 -5.13
CA ASN A 140 1.69 22.46 -4.30
C ASN A 140 1.23 22.14 -2.87
N GLN A 141 2.03 22.49 -1.85
CA GLN A 141 1.60 22.37 -0.46
C GLN A 141 0.48 23.38 -0.17
N PRO A 142 -0.54 23.05 0.64
CA PRO A 142 -0.75 21.76 1.33
C PRO A 142 -1.61 20.76 0.54
N GLN A 143 -1.98 21.04 -0.72
CA GLN A 143 -2.94 20.24 -1.51
C GLN A 143 -2.50 18.78 -1.68
N TRP A 144 -1.22 18.52 -1.87
CA TRP A 144 -0.75 17.15 -2.01
C TRP A 144 -0.74 16.35 -0.72
N TRP A 145 -0.97 16.95 0.46
CA TRP A 145 -1.17 16.17 1.69
C TRP A 145 -2.38 15.26 1.62
N PHE A 146 -3.32 15.55 0.71
CA PHE A 146 -4.51 14.74 0.48
C PHE A 146 -4.28 13.55 -0.45
N ALA A 147 -3.08 13.38 -1.02
CA ALA A 147 -2.66 12.14 -1.67
C ALA A 147 -2.20 11.11 -0.61
N ILE A 148 -3.12 10.80 0.30
CA ILE A 148 -2.88 10.05 1.52
C ILE A 148 -2.71 8.55 1.29
N GLU A 149 -3.25 8.02 0.19
CA GLU A 149 -3.11 6.60 -0.16
C GLU A 149 -1.62 6.23 -0.32
N GLU A 150 -0.88 7.04 -1.07
CA GLU A 150 0.56 6.88 -1.30
C GLU A 150 1.39 7.00 -0.01
N ALA A 151 1.03 7.97 0.84
CA ALA A 151 1.67 8.16 2.13
C ALA A 151 1.43 6.95 3.06
N LEU A 152 0.20 6.41 3.06
CA LEU A 152 -0.15 5.20 3.80
C LEU A 152 0.51 3.94 3.22
N ALA A 153 0.66 3.83 1.91
CA ALA A 153 1.35 2.71 1.26
C ALA A 153 2.85 2.69 1.61
N ASN A 154 3.52 3.83 1.53
CA ASN A 154 4.91 3.95 2.00
C ASN A 154 5.03 3.72 3.51
N ALA A 155 4.07 4.21 4.30
CA ALA A 155 4.04 3.94 5.74
C ALA A 155 3.83 2.45 6.01
N HIS A 156 2.99 1.76 5.24
CA HIS A 156 2.78 0.32 5.35
C HIS A 156 4.10 -0.45 5.12
N VAL A 157 4.83 -0.12 4.06
CA VAL A 157 6.15 -0.72 3.78
C VAL A 157 7.15 -0.44 4.91
N ALA A 158 7.16 0.79 5.44
CA ALA A 158 8.05 1.18 6.52
C ALA A 158 7.69 0.55 7.88
N ARG A 159 6.39 0.25 8.11
CA ARG A 159 5.85 -0.34 9.34
C ARG A 159 5.96 -1.85 9.40
N ASP A 160 5.91 -2.52 8.25
CA ASP A 160 5.56 -3.93 8.16
C ASP A 160 6.34 -4.82 9.17
N PRO A 161 5.65 -5.32 10.22
CA PRO A 161 6.26 -6.12 11.26
C PRO A 161 6.55 -7.56 10.80
N THR A 162 6.04 -8.00 9.63
CA THR A 162 6.18 -9.39 9.16
C THR A 162 7.49 -9.67 8.43
N ARG A 163 8.56 -8.97 8.85
CA ARG A 163 9.98 -9.03 8.39
C ARG A 163 10.38 -8.03 7.33
N LEU A 164 9.97 -6.77 7.37
CA LEU A 164 10.69 -5.71 6.60
C LEU A 164 11.15 -4.54 7.44
N GLY A 165 10.85 -4.54 8.74
CA GLY A 165 11.37 -3.56 9.71
C GLY A 165 12.90 -3.42 9.74
N GLY A 166 13.65 -4.36 9.14
CA GLY A 166 15.11 -4.25 8.95
C GLY A 166 15.58 -3.64 7.62
N LEU A 167 14.70 -3.36 6.66
CA LEU A 167 15.06 -2.84 5.33
C LEU A 167 14.76 -1.35 5.14
N ARG A 168 14.05 -0.71 6.08
CA ARG A 168 13.74 0.74 6.02
C ARG A 168 14.98 1.58 5.72
N GLU A 169 16.07 1.35 6.45
CA GLU A 169 17.33 2.07 6.25
C GLU A 169 17.94 1.79 4.87
N ALA A 170 17.80 0.57 4.34
CA ALA A 170 18.24 0.25 2.98
C ALA A 170 17.39 0.98 1.93
N PHE A 171 16.06 1.03 2.11
CA PHE A 171 15.17 1.77 1.22
C PHE A 171 15.51 3.27 1.20
N LEU A 172 15.77 3.86 2.37
CA LEU A 172 16.20 5.26 2.49
C LEU A 172 17.58 5.52 1.87
N ARG A 173 18.55 4.65 2.19
CA ARG A 173 19.94 4.77 1.73
C ARG A 173 20.06 4.74 0.21
N TYR A 174 19.25 3.91 -0.45
CA TYR A 174 19.27 3.75 -1.90
C TYR A 174 18.20 4.56 -2.63
N GLY A 175 17.53 5.49 -1.95
CA GLY A 175 16.59 6.44 -2.57
C GLY A 175 15.26 5.83 -3.04
N ILE A 176 14.95 4.63 -2.56
CA ILE A 176 13.73 3.88 -2.87
C ILE A 176 12.57 4.51 -2.09
N LEU A 177 12.66 4.49 -0.76
CA LEU A 177 11.77 5.23 0.13
C LEU A 177 12.27 6.68 0.21
N PRO A 178 11.41 7.69 0.03
CA PRO A 178 11.82 9.09 0.13
C PRO A 178 12.24 9.42 1.56
N GLN A 179 13.20 10.32 1.69
CA GLN A 179 13.55 10.89 3.00
C GLN A 179 12.33 11.60 3.58
N PRO A 180 12.06 11.49 4.90
CA PRO A 180 10.98 12.22 5.54
C PRO A 180 11.04 13.70 5.20
N LEU A 181 9.89 14.27 4.83
CA LEU A 181 9.75 15.69 4.46
C LEU A 181 10.58 16.13 3.24
N ASP A 182 11.05 15.20 2.40
CA ASP A 182 11.61 15.52 1.08
C ASP A 182 10.51 16.09 0.16
N GLY A 183 10.34 17.40 0.21
CA GLY A 183 9.32 18.11 -0.57
C GLY A 183 9.45 17.93 -2.09
N ALA A 184 10.61 17.50 -2.61
CA ALA A 184 10.75 17.20 -4.04
C ALA A 184 10.02 15.91 -4.43
N ARG A 185 9.91 14.96 -3.48
CA ARG A 185 9.18 13.70 -3.62
C ARG A 185 7.71 13.82 -3.25
N GLY A 186 7.20 14.98 -2.83
CA GLY A 186 5.78 15.21 -2.63
C GLY A 186 5.12 14.25 -1.61
N PRO A 187 3.86 13.80 -1.83
CA PRO A 187 3.06 13.04 -0.84
C PRO A 187 3.72 11.78 -0.33
N TRP A 188 4.53 11.17 -1.18
CA TRP A 188 5.31 10.01 -0.86
C TRP A 188 6.24 10.22 0.34
N ALA A 189 6.63 11.46 0.70
CA ALA A 189 7.49 11.80 1.83
C ALA A 189 6.77 12.02 3.19
N LEU A 190 5.43 11.90 3.26
CA LEU A 190 4.63 12.07 4.50
C LEU A 190 4.42 10.76 5.27
N TRP A 191 5.18 9.73 4.93
CA TRP A 191 5.01 8.39 5.47
C TRP A 191 5.51 8.25 6.92
N GLU A 192 6.48 9.05 7.36
CA GLU A 192 7.21 8.79 8.62
C GLU A 192 6.29 8.85 9.83
N GLN A 193 5.53 9.94 10.01
CA GLN A 193 4.61 10.05 11.15
C GLN A 193 3.53 8.96 11.09
N LEU A 194 2.99 8.68 9.90
CA LEU A 194 2.03 7.59 9.70
C LEU A 194 2.63 6.21 9.99
N ALA A 195 3.94 6.05 9.81
CA ALA A 195 4.64 4.82 10.13
C ALA A 195 4.85 4.66 11.64
N MET A 196 5.19 5.74 12.34
CA MET A 196 5.55 5.70 13.76
C MET A 196 4.34 5.77 14.70
N ASP A 197 3.20 6.31 14.24
CA ASP A 197 2.00 6.49 15.05
C ASP A 197 0.82 5.65 14.49
N PRO A 198 0.44 4.55 15.17
CA PRO A 198 -0.71 3.73 14.77
C PRO A 198 -2.04 4.50 14.74
N ASP A 199 -2.22 5.49 15.60
CA ASP A 199 -3.44 6.30 15.65
C ASP A 199 -3.48 7.27 14.47
N ALA A 200 -2.34 7.89 14.12
CA ALA A 200 -2.20 8.70 12.91
C ALA A 200 -2.50 7.88 11.64
N PHE A 201 -1.92 6.68 11.52
CA PHE A 201 -2.19 5.80 10.39
C PHE A 201 -3.68 5.45 10.28
N LYS A 202 -4.31 5.15 11.41
CA LYS A 202 -5.73 4.80 11.46
C LYS A 202 -6.60 6.00 11.08
N ALA A 203 -6.32 7.18 11.61
CA ALA A 203 -7.02 8.41 11.27
C ALA A 203 -6.94 8.68 9.77
N VAL A 204 -5.73 8.68 9.20
CA VAL A 204 -5.56 8.93 7.77
C VAL A 204 -6.17 7.82 6.90
N SER A 205 -6.22 6.56 7.39
CA SER A 205 -6.98 5.50 6.73
C SER A 205 -8.50 5.76 6.68
N HIS A 206 -9.07 6.43 7.69
CA HIS A 206 -10.47 6.88 7.63
C HIS A 206 -10.67 8.01 6.63
N MET A 207 -9.72 8.94 6.53
CA MET A 207 -9.79 9.99 5.51
C MET A 207 -9.79 9.39 4.10
N LEU A 208 -8.97 8.37 3.85
CA LEU A 208 -8.97 7.66 2.56
C LEU A 208 -10.32 6.99 2.28
N TRP A 209 -10.95 6.42 3.31
CA TRP A 209 -12.29 5.85 3.19
C TRP A 209 -13.33 6.91 2.79
N LEU A 210 -13.29 8.07 3.44
CA LEU A 210 -14.16 9.20 3.11
C LEU A 210 -13.92 9.72 1.68
N GLN A 211 -12.67 9.76 1.21
CA GLN A 211 -12.33 10.14 -0.17
C GLN A 211 -12.96 9.18 -1.19
N HIS A 212 -12.95 7.87 -0.92
CA HIS A 212 -13.65 6.89 -1.77
C HIS A 212 -15.18 7.03 -1.72
N LEU A 213 -15.76 7.24 -0.53
CA LEU A 213 -17.21 7.37 -0.39
C LEU A 213 -17.78 8.60 -1.09
N THR A 214 -17.10 9.73 -0.93
CA THR A 214 -17.55 11.02 -1.47
C THR A 214 -17.10 11.25 -2.91
N GLY A 215 -16.00 10.61 -3.31
CA GLY A 215 -15.28 10.96 -4.54
C GLY A 215 -14.65 12.35 -4.49
N GLU A 216 -14.51 12.94 -3.29
CA GLU A 216 -13.87 14.24 -3.06
C GLU A 216 -12.47 14.06 -2.46
N ILE A 217 -11.58 15.01 -2.74
CA ILE A 217 -10.20 15.00 -2.22
C ILE A 217 -10.15 15.45 -0.76
N ASP A 218 -10.93 16.48 -0.44
CA ASP A 218 -11.07 17.05 0.90
C ASP A 218 -12.52 16.87 1.36
N PRO A 219 -12.93 15.64 1.68
CA PRO A 219 -14.30 15.34 2.11
C PRO A 219 -14.71 16.07 3.39
N LEU A 220 -13.76 16.54 4.20
CA LEU A 220 -14.02 17.26 5.45
C LEU A 220 -13.94 18.79 5.30
N GLY A 221 -13.52 19.30 4.14
CA GLY A 221 -13.39 20.75 3.88
C GLY A 221 -12.31 21.43 4.73
N ILE A 222 -11.29 20.69 5.17
CA ILE A 222 -10.28 21.16 6.13
C ILE A 222 -9.07 21.84 5.47
N LEU A 223 -8.94 21.80 4.14
CA LEU A 223 -7.81 22.39 3.41
C LEU A 223 -7.53 23.87 3.80
N PRO A 224 -8.54 24.77 3.88
CA PRO A 224 -8.29 26.15 4.28
C PRO A 224 -7.80 26.31 5.73
N GLU A 225 -8.19 25.40 6.63
CA GLU A 225 -7.75 25.41 8.03
C GLU A 225 -6.28 24.99 8.14
N ILE A 226 -5.88 23.96 7.38
CA ILE A 226 -4.48 23.50 7.29
C ILE A 226 -3.56 24.62 6.81
N GLU A 227 -3.98 25.38 5.78
CA GLU A 227 -3.20 26.51 5.27
C GLU A 227 -2.92 27.54 6.38
N MET A 228 -3.90 27.83 7.22
CA MET A 228 -3.75 28.73 8.36
C MET A 228 -2.82 28.15 9.45
N ASP A 229 -3.00 26.87 9.81
CA ASP A 229 -2.20 26.23 10.85
C ASP A 229 -0.72 26.11 10.46
N ILE A 230 -0.42 25.93 9.18
CA ILE A 230 0.97 25.95 8.68
C ILE A 230 1.62 27.31 8.92
N GLU A 231 0.89 28.41 8.70
CA GLU A 231 1.41 29.76 8.92
C GLU A 231 1.69 30.05 10.40
N GLU A 232 0.87 29.52 11.31
CA GLU A 232 0.94 29.80 12.76
C GLU A 232 1.86 28.83 13.52
N GLY A 233 1.84 27.53 13.17
CA GLY A 233 2.45 26.45 13.95
C GLY A 233 3.42 25.55 13.16
N GLY A 234 3.51 25.70 11.84
CA GLY A 234 4.36 24.87 10.98
C GLY A 234 3.71 23.54 10.56
N ILE A 235 4.44 22.77 9.75
CA ILE A 235 3.95 21.55 9.08
C ILE A 235 3.47 20.49 10.08
N ASP A 236 4.27 20.20 11.12
CA ASP A 236 3.93 19.15 12.09
C ASP A 236 2.67 19.50 12.89
N ALA A 237 2.49 20.77 13.26
CA ALA A 237 1.32 21.25 13.97
C ALA A 237 0.04 21.11 13.12
N ALA A 238 0.12 21.52 11.85
CA ALA A 238 -0.98 21.38 10.92
C ALA A 238 -1.32 19.92 10.63
N PHE A 239 -0.32 19.04 10.50
CA PHE A 239 -0.56 17.61 10.28
C PHE A 239 -1.22 16.93 11.49
N ASN A 240 -0.80 17.28 12.71
CA ASN A 240 -1.48 16.83 13.92
C ASN A 240 -2.94 17.31 13.97
N ARG A 241 -3.20 18.54 13.54
CA ARG A 241 -4.56 19.07 13.46
C ARG A 241 -5.43 18.32 12.45
N VAL A 242 -4.87 17.92 11.31
CA VAL A 242 -5.55 17.04 10.34
C VAL A 242 -5.99 15.74 11.00
N ILE A 243 -5.07 15.08 11.73
CA ILE A 243 -5.36 13.84 12.44
C ILE A 243 -6.50 14.03 13.45
N ASP A 244 -6.48 15.10 14.23
CA ASP A 244 -7.53 15.43 15.20
C ASP A 244 -8.89 15.63 14.53
N LEU A 245 -8.94 16.41 13.44
CA LEU A 245 -10.18 16.68 12.69
C LEU A 245 -10.77 15.39 12.09
N ILE A 246 -9.94 14.51 11.55
CA ILE A 246 -10.40 13.21 11.05
C ILE A 246 -10.96 12.36 12.20
N ASN A 247 -10.26 12.31 13.33
CA ASN A 247 -10.71 11.56 14.50
C ASN A 247 -12.02 12.11 15.10
N GLU A 248 -12.24 13.43 15.01
CA GLU A 248 -13.51 14.06 15.37
C GLU A 248 -14.64 13.66 14.42
N ALA A 249 -14.39 13.69 13.10
CA ALA A 249 -15.35 13.29 12.08
C ALA A 249 -15.74 11.80 12.15
N CYS A 250 -14.84 10.94 12.62
CA CYS A 250 -15.06 9.50 12.75
C CYS A 250 -15.84 9.07 14.00
N LYS A 251 -16.22 10.01 14.88
CA LYS A 251 -17.11 9.74 16.02
C LYS A 251 -18.57 9.70 15.52
N PRO A 252 -19.47 8.92 16.16
CA PRO A 252 -20.89 8.93 15.82
C PRO A 252 -21.45 10.36 15.89
N GLN A 253 -21.89 10.87 14.74
CA GLN A 253 -22.53 12.18 14.61
C GLN A 253 -24.06 12.04 14.62
N PRO A 254 -24.81 13.12 14.88
CA PRO A 254 -26.26 13.17 14.67
C PRO A 254 -26.67 12.74 13.24
N ASP A 255 -27.87 12.18 13.10
CA ASP A 255 -28.40 11.76 11.78
C ASP A 255 -28.36 12.91 10.76
N GLY A 256 -27.64 12.72 9.66
CA GLY A 256 -27.55 13.68 8.54
C GLY A 256 -26.29 14.56 8.50
N GLU A 257 -25.30 14.30 9.35
CA GLU A 257 -23.97 14.94 9.30
C GLU A 257 -22.92 14.06 8.57
N ASP A 258 -21.71 14.59 8.40
CA ASP A 258 -20.62 14.09 7.54
C ASP A 258 -20.07 12.68 7.89
N GLY A 259 -20.65 11.99 8.88
CA GLY A 259 -20.21 10.69 9.39
C GLY A 259 -20.56 9.46 8.53
N GLY A 260 -21.07 9.63 7.31
CA GLY A 260 -21.43 8.52 6.43
C GLY A 260 -22.79 7.88 6.73
N ASN A 261 -23.33 7.13 5.77
CA ASN A 261 -24.61 6.44 5.85
C ASN A 261 -24.52 5.20 6.76
N THR A 262 -25.66 4.67 7.21
CA THR A 262 -25.74 3.48 8.09
C THR A 262 -24.94 2.26 7.59
N TYR A 263 -24.73 2.13 6.27
CA TYR A 263 -23.96 1.03 5.67
C TYR A 263 -22.44 1.23 5.68
N ASP A 264 -21.97 2.44 5.98
CA ASP A 264 -20.55 2.83 6.03
C ASP A 264 -19.94 2.50 7.40
N TRP A 265 -20.78 2.21 8.38
CA TRP A 265 -20.40 1.82 9.74
C TRP A 265 -20.30 0.29 9.85
N ILE A 266 -19.21 -0.19 10.46
CA ILE A 266 -19.00 -1.58 10.83
C ILE A 266 -19.01 -1.72 12.35
N SER A 267 -19.38 -2.89 12.87
CA SER A 267 -19.23 -3.17 14.30
C SER A 267 -17.82 -3.69 14.57
N ASP A 268 -17.14 -3.10 15.56
CA ASP A 268 -15.90 -3.65 16.07
C ASP A 268 -16.13 -4.96 16.86
N GLN A 269 -15.05 -5.56 17.39
CA GLN A 269 -15.14 -6.79 18.20
C GLN A 269 -15.99 -6.63 19.47
N SER A 270 -16.20 -5.40 19.95
CA SER A 270 -17.01 -5.05 21.11
C SER A 270 -18.44 -4.63 20.73
N GLN A 271 -18.83 -4.80 19.46
CA GLN A 271 -20.13 -4.39 18.90
C GLN A 271 -20.39 -2.88 18.90
N ILE A 272 -19.35 -2.06 19.01
CA ILE A 272 -19.46 -0.61 18.91
C ILE A 272 -19.40 -0.25 17.41
N PRO A 273 -20.38 0.52 16.88
CA PRO A 273 -20.30 1.03 15.52
C PRO A 273 -19.10 1.95 15.36
N CYS A 274 -18.26 1.69 14.38
CA CYS A 274 -17.17 2.55 13.95
C CYS A 274 -17.23 2.74 12.44
N LEU A 275 -16.82 3.92 11.96
CA LEU A 275 -16.70 4.17 10.53
C LEU A 275 -15.66 3.18 9.98
N HIS A 276 -15.91 2.62 8.80
CA HIS A 276 -14.93 1.76 8.17
C HIS A 276 -13.60 2.52 7.99
N ALA A 277 -12.51 1.90 8.40
CA ALA A 277 -11.16 2.33 8.07
C ALA A 277 -10.46 1.14 7.46
N PHE A 278 -9.54 1.46 6.56
CA PHE A 278 -8.55 0.52 6.04
C PHE A 278 -7.47 0.12 7.07
N GLY A 279 -7.68 0.41 8.35
CA GLY A 279 -6.64 0.49 9.38
C GLY A 279 -5.86 -0.80 9.62
N GLY A 280 -4.54 -0.63 9.80
CA GLY A 280 -3.64 -1.61 10.40
C GLY A 280 -3.43 -2.88 9.57
N PHE A 281 -3.12 -2.74 8.27
CA PHE A 281 -2.77 -3.85 7.39
C PHE A 281 -1.59 -4.67 7.95
N SER A 282 -1.90 -5.67 8.75
CA SER A 282 -0.98 -6.64 9.34
C SER A 282 -1.21 -8.00 8.69
N GLU A 283 -1.17 -8.03 7.37
CA GLU A 283 -1.26 -9.29 6.65
C GLU A 283 0.13 -9.90 6.53
N GLY A 284 0.27 -11.15 6.98
CA GLY A 284 1.49 -11.91 6.78
C GLY A 284 1.79 -12.10 5.30
N LEU A 285 3.08 -12.10 4.95
CA LEU A 285 3.57 -12.24 3.58
C LEU A 285 2.85 -13.31 2.74
N PHE A 286 2.51 -14.47 3.33
CA PHE A 286 1.81 -15.53 2.60
C PHE A 286 0.44 -15.14 2.07
N ARG A 287 -0.33 -14.35 2.83
CA ARG A 287 -1.62 -13.84 2.37
C ARG A 287 -1.44 -12.83 1.23
N ARG A 288 -0.28 -12.16 1.17
CA ARG A 288 0.07 -11.26 0.06
C ARG A 288 0.36 -12.00 -1.23
N LEU A 289 0.90 -13.22 -1.15
CA LEU A 289 1.20 -14.05 -2.32
C LEU A 289 -0.05 -14.56 -3.05
N ASP A 290 -1.23 -14.48 -2.41
CA ASP A 290 -2.50 -14.84 -3.04
C ASP A 290 -2.93 -13.81 -4.10
N VAL A 291 -2.30 -12.62 -4.12
CA VAL A 291 -2.53 -11.59 -5.13
C VAL A 291 -1.78 -11.93 -6.42
N PRO A 292 -2.46 -11.99 -7.59
CA PRO A 292 -1.79 -12.22 -8.87
C PRO A 292 -0.75 -11.15 -9.17
N ILE A 293 0.40 -11.58 -9.70
CA ILE A 293 1.48 -10.71 -10.19
C ILE A 293 1.63 -10.88 -11.70
N TRP A 294 1.64 -9.78 -12.43
CA TRP A 294 1.73 -9.73 -13.89
C TRP A 294 3.02 -9.02 -14.31
N PHE A 295 3.93 -9.74 -14.96
CA PHE A 295 5.18 -9.16 -15.47
C PHE A 295 5.06 -8.80 -16.95
N HIS A 296 5.31 -7.53 -17.27
CA HIS A 296 5.24 -6.96 -18.63
C HIS A 296 6.63 -6.59 -19.13
N GLY A 297 6.82 -6.55 -20.45
CA GLY A 297 8.10 -6.17 -21.05
C GLY A 297 9.04 -7.34 -21.37
N GLY A 298 10.19 -7.01 -21.96
CA GLY A 298 11.16 -7.97 -22.48
C GLY A 298 11.83 -8.82 -21.39
N ASN A 299 12.08 -8.23 -20.22
CA ASN A 299 12.63 -8.93 -19.04
C ASN A 299 11.57 -9.73 -18.26
N GLY A 300 10.29 -9.67 -18.65
CA GLY A 300 9.19 -10.36 -17.97
C GLY A 300 9.44 -11.86 -17.72
N PRO A 301 9.90 -12.66 -18.72
CA PRO A 301 10.19 -14.07 -18.50
C PRO A 301 11.29 -14.35 -17.46
N ASP A 302 12.29 -13.48 -17.34
CA ASP A 302 13.34 -13.58 -16.32
C ASP A 302 12.80 -13.25 -14.94
N LEU A 303 12.00 -12.19 -14.82
CA LEU A 303 11.39 -11.84 -13.54
C LEU A 303 10.35 -12.87 -13.10
N ILE A 304 9.59 -13.49 -14.01
CA ILE A 304 8.70 -14.63 -13.68
C ILE A 304 9.52 -15.78 -13.11
N ARG A 305 10.67 -16.13 -13.71
CA ARG A 305 11.53 -17.20 -13.18
C ARG A 305 12.07 -16.90 -11.78
N ARG A 306 12.16 -15.63 -11.39
CA ARG A 306 12.72 -15.20 -10.11
C ARG A 306 11.66 -14.97 -9.04
N PHE A 307 10.60 -14.26 -9.40
CA PHE A 307 9.63 -13.66 -8.48
C PHE A 307 8.22 -14.26 -8.56
N ASP A 308 7.94 -15.18 -9.48
CA ASP A 308 6.67 -15.92 -9.45
C ASP A 308 6.64 -16.85 -8.22
N PRO A 309 5.64 -16.76 -7.34
CA PRO A 309 5.57 -17.59 -6.12
C PRO A 309 5.55 -19.10 -6.37
N GLN A 310 5.16 -19.53 -7.57
CA GLN A 310 5.06 -20.96 -7.93
C GLN A 310 6.30 -21.48 -8.65
N ARG A 311 7.12 -20.60 -9.23
CA ARG A 311 8.22 -20.98 -10.14
C ARG A 311 9.58 -20.44 -9.72
N GLY A 312 9.61 -19.39 -8.91
CA GLY A 312 10.82 -18.68 -8.53
C GLY A 312 11.27 -18.93 -7.09
N GLU A 313 12.16 -18.07 -6.63
CA GLU A 313 12.72 -18.08 -5.27
C GLU A 313 11.95 -17.13 -4.34
N TRP A 314 10.91 -16.48 -4.85
CA TRP A 314 10.05 -15.60 -4.08
C TRP A 314 9.03 -16.38 -3.24
N PRO A 315 8.76 -15.95 -1.99
CA PRO A 315 9.42 -14.83 -1.32
C PRO A 315 10.74 -15.19 -0.62
N TYR A 316 10.91 -16.44 -0.20
CA TYR A 316 11.91 -16.83 0.79
C TYR A 316 13.35 -16.52 0.38
N GLY A 317 13.77 -16.92 -0.81
CA GLY A 317 15.13 -16.67 -1.28
C GLY A 317 15.42 -15.18 -1.48
N THR A 318 14.40 -14.40 -1.85
CA THR A 318 14.50 -12.93 -1.97
C THR A 318 14.73 -12.31 -0.59
N ILE A 319 13.88 -12.66 0.37
CA ILE A 319 13.96 -12.17 1.75
C ILE A 319 15.26 -12.60 2.41
N GLU A 320 15.62 -13.88 2.36
CA GLU A 320 16.87 -14.40 2.94
C GLU A 320 18.10 -13.67 2.40
N ARG A 321 18.16 -13.39 1.09
CA ARG A 321 19.27 -12.61 0.51
C ARG A 321 19.31 -11.20 1.06
N LEU A 322 18.18 -10.49 1.06
CA LEU A 322 18.12 -9.12 1.58
C LEU A 322 18.55 -9.08 3.05
N TYR A 323 18.07 -10.03 3.86
CA TYR A 323 18.45 -10.13 5.26
C TYR A 323 19.91 -10.51 5.47
N SER A 324 20.44 -11.45 4.68
CA SER A 324 21.85 -11.83 4.76
C SER A 324 22.80 -10.66 4.45
N HIS A 325 22.32 -9.65 3.73
CA HIS A 325 23.09 -8.47 3.37
C HIS A 325 22.87 -7.29 4.33
N PHE A 326 21.63 -7.00 4.72
CA PHE A 326 21.31 -5.81 5.52
C PHE A 326 21.24 -6.07 7.03
N ARG A 327 21.03 -7.31 7.48
CA ARG A 327 20.99 -7.65 8.92
C ARG A 327 22.37 -7.86 9.52
N SER A 328 23.37 -8.19 8.71
CA SER A 328 24.73 -8.52 9.15
C SER A 328 25.58 -7.36 9.65
N SER A 329 25.08 -6.12 9.60
CA SER A 329 25.85 -4.94 10.02
C SER A 329 25.55 -4.40 11.41
N GLU A 330 24.43 -4.74 12.08
CA GLU A 330 24.01 -3.97 13.28
C GLU A 330 23.34 -4.71 14.46
N VAL A 331 23.33 -6.05 14.57
CA VAL A 331 22.68 -6.71 15.74
C VAL A 331 23.54 -7.81 16.38
N ASN A 332 23.75 -7.69 17.70
CA ASN A 332 24.39 -8.68 18.58
C ASN A 332 23.69 -10.05 18.52
N GLU A 333 24.43 -11.09 18.94
CA GLU A 333 24.13 -12.54 18.84
C GLU A 333 22.90 -13.08 19.61
N GLU A 334 21.83 -12.30 19.80
CA GLU A 334 20.57 -12.80 20.35
C GLU A 334 19.58 -13.04 19.19
N TRP A 335 19.41 -14.32 18.90
CA TRP A 335 18.74 -14.88 17.75
C TRP A 335 17.23 -14.92 17.99
N ASP A 336 16.45 -14.15 17.25
CA ASP A 336 15.01 -14.39 17.07
C ASP A 336 14.76 -14.95 15.67
N ASP A 337 14.28 -16.20 15.64
CA ASP A 337 13.84 -16.89 14.44
C ASP A 337 12.52 -16.26 13.96
N PRO A 338 12.49 -15.61 12.79
CA PRO A 338 11.29 -14.93 12.34
C PRO A 338 10.16 -15.88 11.91
N PHE A 339 10.38 -17.22 11.94
CA PHE A 339 9.40 -18.27 11.65
C PHE A 339 8.93 -19.03 12.90
N SER A 340 9.49 -18.76 14.09
CA SER A 340 9.01 -19.39 15.31
C SER A 340 7.70 -18.75 15.76
N ALA A 341 6.77 -19.59 16.21
CA ALA A 341 5.43 -19.17 16.63
C ALA A 341 5.37 -18.56 18.04
N ASP A 342 6.53 -18.28 18.64
CA ASP A 342 6.63 -17.70 19.98
C ASP A 342 6.93 -16.20 19.82
N ASP A 343 5.87 -15.41 19.59
CA ASP A 343 5.87 -13.95 19.78
C ASP A 343 5.84 -13.69 21.30
N ASP A 344 6.99 -13.40 21.90
CA ASP A 344 7.04 -12.89 23.28
C ASP A 344 7.29 -11.38 23.28
N ASP A 345 6.32 -10.69 23.88
CA ASP A 345 6.22 -9.28 24.26
C ASP A 345 7.56 -8.50 24.38
N PHE A 346 7.71 -7.45 23.57
CA PHE A 346 8.73 -6.42 23.80
C PHE A 346 8.39 -5.59 25.05
N GLU A 347 8.93 -5.98 26.21
CA GLU A 347 9.11 -5.06 27.34
C GLU A 347 10.26 -4.10 27.03
N LEU A 348 9.93 -2.87 26.64
CA LEU A 348 10.88 -1.76 26.62
C LEU A 348 11.24 -1.38 28.05
N SER A 349 12.47 -1.71 28.47
CA SER A 349 13.09 -1.14 29.67
C SER A 349 14.06 0.00 29.29
N PRO A 350 14.25 0.99 30.18
CA PRO A 350 14.41 2.41 29.83
C PRO A 350 15.77 2.85 29.28
#